data_AF-A0A1M3TUV3-F1
#
_entry.id   AF-A0A1M3TUV3-F1
#
_cell.length_a   1.000
_cell.length_b   1.000
_cell.length_c   1.000
_cell.angle_alpha   90.00
_cell.angle_beta   90.00
_cell.angle_gamma   90.00
#
_symmetry.space_group_name_H-M   'P 1'
#
loop_
_entity.id
_entity.type
_entity.pdbx_description
1 polymer ?
#
loop_
_entity_poly.entity_id
_entity_poly.type
_entity_poly.pdbx_seq_one_letter_code
_entity_poly.pdbx_strand_id
1 'polypeptide(L)'
;MSLMRYITPTLDEIFMESLKWVDTTYVDKHKAEDPSTLRAMYYPNLSMYNAGEGKVKSTAPKKSAKERIMVFLRRSGQRAALLLGVSILSLVPVVGRFATPAASFFAFKDAVGTTPAAVIFGAGFIFPKSYVVSFLHSFYASRTLMREMLDPYFSRVPFTPEQRNRWFADRQGVLFGFAFAFTIVLKTPFIGVLLYGVAQAATAYLVTKVTDPPPAPSEKEGFAETQVTWKNKHEFLRLSLDNIDQLNKAPEEEKPKAPEVPGRKFE
;
A
#
# COMPACT_ATOMS: atom_id res chain seq x y z
N MET A 1 8.23 1.48 -14.91
CA MET A 1 7.73 0.24 -15.53
C MET A 1 6.22 0.38 -15.79
N SER A 2 5.79 1.39 -16.55
CA SER A 2 4.35 1.65 -16.78
C SER A 2 3.73 0.85 -17.93
N LEU A 3 4.54 0.07 -18.68
CA LEU A 3 4.11 -0.63 -19.89
C LEU A 3 3.43 -1.98 -19.57
N MET A 4 3.80 -2.66 -18.48
CA MET A 4 3.23 -3.98 -18.13
C MET A 4 1.72 -3.96 -17.87
N ARG A 5 1.15 -2.81 -17.46
CA ARG A 5 -0.30 -2.61 -17.31
C ARG A 5 -1.09 -2.82 -18.60
N TYR A 6 -0.47 -2.55 -19.75
CA TYR A 6 -1.08 -2.76 -21.06
C TYR A 6 -0.84 -4.16 -21.61
N ILE A 7 0.00 -4.97 -20.94
CA ILE A 7 0.48 -6.22 -21.49
C ILE A 7 -0.45 -7.40 -21.18
N THR A 8 -1.27 -7.41 -20.10
CA THR A 8 -2.41 -8.36 -19.97
C THR A 8 -3.18 -8.24 -18.63
N PRO A 9 -4.47 -8.63 -18.56
CA PRO A 9 -5.24 -8.79 -17.31
C PRO A 9 -4.69 -9.89 -16.36
N THR A 10 -3.65 -10.61 -16.77
CA THR A 10 -3.02 -11.71 -16.03
C THR A 10 -2.55 -11.34 -14.62
N LEU A 11 -2.05 -10.13 -14.39
CA LEU A 11 -1.62 -9.69 -13.05
C LEU A 11 -2.76 -9.57 -12.06
N ASP A 12 -3.92 -9.18 -12.58
CA ASP A 12 -5.16 -9.06 -11.83
C ASP A 12 -5.70 -10.45 -11.47
N GLU A 13 -5.65 -11.38 -12.43
CA GLU A 13 -5.99 -12.80 -12.22
C GLU A 13 -5.06 -13.45 -11.19
N ILE A 14 -3.74 -13.28 -11.31
CA ILE A 14 -2.77 -13.82 -10.34
C ILE A 14 -3.05 -13.28 -8.94
N PHE A 15 -3.37 -12.00 -8.81
CA PHE A 15 -3.73 -11.41 -7.52
C PHE A 15 -4.98 -12.07 -6.93
N MET A 16 -6.03 -12.26 -7.72
CA MET A 16 -7.28 -12.88 -7.28
C MET A 16 -7.11 -14.37 -6.96
N GLU A 17 -6.38 -15.12 -7.78
CA GLU A 17 -6.02 -16.52 -7.54
C GLU A 17 -5.25 -16.68 -6.22
N SER A 18 -4.29 -15.78 -5.99
CA SER A 18 -3.50 -15.76 -4.76
C SER A 18 -4.36 -15.44 -3.55
N LEU A 19 -5.30 -14.51 -3.68
CA LEU A 19 -6.24 -14.17 -2.61
C LEU A 19 -7.17 -15.35 -2.27
N LYS A 20 -7.65 -16.07 -3.29
CA LYS A 20 -8.42 -17.31 -3.13
C LYS A 20 -7.62 -18.36 -2.37
N TRP A 21 -6.35 -18.56 -2.75
CA TRP A 21 -5.46 -19.50 -2.08
C TRP A 21 -5.22 -19.11 -0.62
N VAL A 22 -5.03 -17.81 -0.33
CA VAL A 22 -4.86 -17.31 1.04
C VAL A 22 -6.09 -17.60 1.90
N ASP A 23 -7.30 -17.37 1.38
CA ASP A 23 -8.53 -17.66 2.13
C ASP A 23 -8.75 -19.17 2.32
N THR A 24 -8.51 -19.97 1.28
CA THR A 24 -8.65 -21.44 1.37
C THR A 24 -7.68 -22.02 2.40
N THR A 25 -6.42 -21.57 2.36
CA THR A 25 -5.38 -21.97 3.33
C THR A 25 -5.71 -21.50 4.73
N TYR A 26 -6.31 -20.32 4.88
CA TYR A 26 -6.74 -19.81 6.18
C TYR A 26 -7.83 -20.72 6.79
N VAL A 27 -8.86 -21.06 6.02
CA VAL A 27 -9.91 -21.99 6.46
C VAL A 27 -9.31 -23.36 6.81
N ASP A 28 -8.41 -23.87 5.97
CA ASP A 28 -7.74 -25.15 6.20
C ASP A 28 -6.93 -25.17 7.51
N LYS A 29 -6.22 -24.09 7.82
CA LYS A 29 -5.46 -23.94 9.07
C LYS A 29 -6.34 -23.86 10.31
N HIS A 30 -7.55 -23.31 10.19
CA HIS A 30 -8.45 -23.05 11.31
C HIS A 30 -9.65 -24.02 11.32
N LYS A 31 -9.56 -25.18 10.65
CA LYS A 31 -10.63 -26.20 10.61
C LYS A 31 -11.07 -26.69 11.99
N ALA A 32 -10.18 -26.61 12.98
CA ALA A 32 -10.45 -27.02 14.36
C ALA A 32 -11.02 -25.89 15.24
N GLU A 33 -11.08 -24.66 14.73
CA GLU A 33 -11.62 -23.49 15.44
C GLU A 33 -13.11 -23.29 15.13
N ASP A 34 -13.81 -22.57 16.01
CA ASP A 34 -15.22 -22.24 15.82
C ASP A 34 -15.38 -21.31 14.59
N PRO A 35 -16.17 -21.70 13.57
CA PRO A 35 -16.41 -20.89 12.37
C PRO A 35 -16.90 -19.47 12.65
N SER A 36 -17.59 -19.24 13.77
CA SER A 36 -18.10 -17.91 14.16
C SER A 36 -17.01 -16.93 14.61
N THR A 37 -15.84 -17.45 14.98
CA THR A 37 -14.69 -16.65 15.45
C THR A 37 -13.67 -16.35 14.35
N LEU A 38 -13.88 -16.89 13.15
CA LEU A 38 -12.98 -16.74 12.01
C LEU A 38 -13.12 -15.35 11.37
N ARG A 39 -12.02 -14.85 10.80
CA ARG A 39 -12.10 -13.63 9.97
C ARG A 39 -12.98 -13.87 8.75
N ALA A 40 -13.65 -12.83 8.26
CA ALA A 40 -14.35 -12.91 6.99
C ALA A 40 -13.36 -13.12 5.81
N MET A 41 -13.85 -13.78 4.76
CA MET A 41 -13.09 -14.07 3.55
C MET A 41 -13.01 -12.83 2.64
N TYR A 42 -11.88 -12.65 1.97
CA TYR A 42 -11.65 -11.51 1.08
C TYR A 42 -12.06 -11.84 -0.35
N TYR A 43 -11.70 -13.02 -0.85
CA TYR A 43 -11.90 -13.42 -2.23
C TYR A 43 -13.39 -13.44 -2.66
N PRO A 44 -14.33 -14.03 -1.90
CA PRO A 44 -15.72 -14.14 -2.34
C PRO A 44 -16.34 -12.77 -2.61
N ASN A 45 -16.19 -11.83 -1.67
CA ASN A 45 -16.73 -10.49 -1.81
C ASN A 45 -15.98 -9.68 -2.85
N LEU A 46 -14.64 -9.72 -2.85
CA LEU A 46 -13.84 -8.95 -3.81
C LEU A 46 -14.02 -9.42 -5.26
N SER A 47 -14.33 -10.71 -5.48
CA SER A 47 -14.60 -11.27 -6.81
C SER A 47 -15.89 -10.72 -7.43
N MET A 48 -16.84 -10.31 -6.60
CA MET A 48 -18.10 -9.68 -7.05
C MET A 48 -17.93 -8.20 -7.41
N TYR A 49 -16.78 -7.59 -7.10
CA TYR A 49 -16.49 -6.21 -7.43
C TYR A 49 -15.88 -6.16 -8.83
N ASN A 50 -16.54 -5.45 -9.76
CA ASN A 50 -16.04 -5.34 -11.12
C ASN A 50 -14.74 -4.52 -11.17
N ALA A 51 -13.71 -5.05 -11.83
CA ALA A 51 -12.47 -4.33 -12.10
C ALA A 51 -12.77 -3.10 -12.98
N GLY A 52 -12.76 -1.90 -12.38
CA GLY A 52 -13.17 -0.65 -13.03
C GLY A 52 -14.26 0.12 -12.30
N GLU A 53 -15.06 -0.53 -11.44
CA GLU A 53 -15.98 0.16 -10.53
C GLU A 53 -15.24 0.96 -9.46
N GLY A 54 -14.01 0.57 -9.13
CA GLY A 54 -13.15 1.30 -8.20
C GLY A 54 -12.78 2.72 -8.69
N LYS A 55 -12.93 2.99 -9.99
CA LYS A 55 -12.77 4.34 -10.54
C LYS A 55 -14.04 5.13 -10.25
N VAL A 56 -14.05 5.84 -9.12
CA VAL A 56 -15.09 6.82 -8.77
C VAL A 56 -15.48 7.61 -10.02
N LYS A 57 -16.73 7.47 -10.47
CA LYS A 57 -17.29 8.25 -11.57
C LYS A 57 -17.24 9.71 -11.11
N SER A 58 -16.21 10.45 -11.52
CA SER A 58 -16.14 11.88 -11.24
C SER A 58 -17.40 12.55 -11.80
N THR A 59 -18.25 13.02 -10.90
CA THR A 59 -19.40 13.88 -11.16
C THR A 59 -18.98 15.30 -11.56
N ALA A 60 -17.68 15.60 -11.48
CA ALA A 60 -17.13 16.85 -12.01
C ALA A 60 -17.23 16.90 -13.54
N PRO A 61 -17.68 18.02 -14.14
CA PRO A 61 -17.76 18.16 -15.58
C PRO A 61 -16.39 17.86 -16.20
N LYS A 62 -16.37 17.03 -17.25
CA LYS A 62 -15.15 16.69 -17.99
C LYS A 62 -14.56 17.99 -18.55
N LYS A 63 -13.56 18.56 -17.84
CA LYS A 63 -12.78 19.71 -18.29
C LYS A 63 -12.31 19.51 -19.74
N SER A 64 -12.38 20.56 -20.54
CA SER A 64 -12.04 20.53 -21.97
C SER A 64 -10.63 19.98 -22.17
N ALA A 65 -10.40 19.24 -23.26
CA ALA A 65 -9.08 18.65 -23.56
C ALA A 65 -7.95 19.69 -23.50
N LYS A 66 -8.23 20.94 -23.92
CA LYS A 66 -7.30 22.07 -23.86
C LYS A 66 -6.92 22.45 -22.42
N GLU A 67 -7.88 22.49 -21.49
CA GLU A 67 -7.61 22.80 -20.09
C GLU A 67 -6.77 21.71 -19.41
N ARG A 68 -7.02 20.44 -19.76
CA ARG A 68 -6.22 19.31 -19.24
C ARG A 68 -4.77 19.41 -19.72
N ILE A 69 -4.59 19.69 -21.01
CA ILE A 69 -3.27 19.88 -21.62
C ILE A 69 -2.57 21.08 -20.99
N MET A 70 -3.25 22.22 -20.81
CA MET A 70 -2.69 23.42 -20.21
C MET A 70 -2.28 23.23 -18.75
N VAL A 71 -3.11 22.56 -17.94
CA VAL A 71 -2.78 22.22 -16.55
C VAL A 71 -1.59 21.26 -16.49
N PHE A 72 -1.53 20.28 -17.40
CA PHE A 72 -0.39 19.38 -17.50
C PHE A 72 0.90 20.13 -17.88
N LEU A 73 0.87 20.96 -18.94
CA LEU A 73 2.01 21.77 -19.38
C LEU A 73 2.49 22.72 -18.29
N ARG A 74 1.60 23.41 -17.59
CA ARG A 74 1.97 24.30 -16.48
C ARG A 74 2.65 23.55 -15.35
N ARG A 75 2.11 22.40 -14.93
CA ARG A 75 2.71 21.57 -13.87
C ARG A 75 4.05 20.97 -14.29
N SER A 76 4.15 20.49 -15.52
CA SER A 76 5.38 19.93 -16.08
C SER A 76 6.44 21.02 -16.27
N GLY A 77 6.05 22.22 -16.73
CA GLY A 77 6.91 23.38 -16.90
C GLY A 77 7.47 23.89 -15.56
N GLN A 78 6.65 23.95 -14.51
CA GLN A 78 7.13 24.31 -13.16
C GLN A 78 8.17 23.30 -12.65
N ARG A 79 7.96 21.99 -12.86
CA ARG A 79 8.92 20.95 -12.49
C ARG A 79 10.21 21.05 -13.32
N ALA A 80 10.09 21.27 -14.63
CA ALA A 80 11.23 21.42 -15.52
C ALA A 80 12.06 22.68 -15.16
N ALA A 81 11.40 23.80 -14.87
CA ALA A 81 12.05 25.03 -14.44
C ALA A 81 12.78 24.84 -13.09
N LEU A 82 12.18 24.11 -12.15
CA LEU A 82 12.82 23.80 -10.87
C LEU A 82 14.05 22.92 -11.06
N LEU A 83 13.98 21.88 -11.91
CA LEU A 83 15.12 21.03 -12.24
C LEU A 83 16.22 21.81 -12.98
N LEU A 84 15.86 22.67 -13.93
CA LEU A 84 16.80 23.55 -14.62
C LEU A 84 17.47 24.53 -13.66
N GLY A 85 16.69 25.13 -12.74
CA GLY A 85 17.22 26.00 -11.69
C GLY A 85 18.24 25.27 -10.82
N VAL A 86 17.91 24.06 -10.34
CA VAL A 86 18.85 23.22 -9.58
C VAL A 86 20.09 22.88 -10.40
N SER A 87 19.95 22.56 -11.69
CA SER A 87 21.09 22.27 -12.57
C SER A 87 22.00 23.48 -12.79
N ILE A 88 21.43 24.68 -12.97
CA ILE A 88 22.20 25.93 -13.13
C ILE A 88 22.92 26.27 -11.82
N LEU A 89 22.24 26.17 -10.67
CA LEU A 89 22.84 26.31 -9.35
C LEU A 89 23.94 25.27 -9.10
N SER A 90 23.80 24.05 -9.65
CA SER A 90 24.79 22.98 -9.57
C SER A 90 26.10 23.29 -10.32
N LEU A 91 26.10 24.21 -11.28
CA LEU A 91 27.28 24.60 -12.06
C LEU A 91 28.17 25.63 -11.34
N VAL A 92 27.67 26.24 -10.25
CA VAL A 92 28.45 27.18 -9.44
C VAL A 92 29.41 26.38 -8.54
N PRO A 93 30.74 26.51 -8.65
CA PRO A 93 31.69 25.59 -8.03
C PRO A 93 31.61 25.50 -6.49
N VAL A 94 31.10 26.54 -5.81
CA VAL A 94 30.95 26.57 -4.35
C VAL A 94 29.54 26.16 -3.90
N VAL A 95 28.50 26.68 -4.56
CA VAL A 95 27.08 26.42 -4.19
C VAL A 95 26.57 25.10 -4.77
N GLY A 96 27.08 24.72 -5.94
CA GLY A 96 26.58 23.60 -6.71
C GLY A 96 26.81 22.23 -6.09
N ARG A 97 27.86 22.09 -5.25
CA ARG A 97 28.08 20.88 -4.45
C ARG A 97 26.93 20.61 -3.46
N PHE A 98 26.22 21.66 -3.03
CA PHE A 98 25.13 21.59 -2.05
C PHE A 98 23.73 21.69 -2.67
N ALA A 99 23.62 22.22 -3.90
CA ALA A 99 22.34 22.37 -4.59
C ALA A 99 21.61 21.03 -4.77
N THR A 100 22.28 19.99 -5.29
CA THR A 100 21.65 18.67 -5.52
C THR A 100 21.29 17.94 -4.21
N PRO A 101 22.16 17.87 -3.19
CA PRO A 101 21.79 17.30 -1.89
C PRO A 101 20.65 18.06 -1.20
N ALA A 102 20.65 19.40 -1.24
CA ALA A 102 19.59 20.21 -0.65
C ALA A 102 18.25 19.96 -1.34
N ALA A 103 18.21 20.01 -2.68
CA ALA A 103 17.00 19.71 -3.45
C ALA A 103 16.48 18.29 -3.15
N SER A 104 17.39 17.31 -3.05
CA SER A 104 17.03 15.93 -2.71
C SER A 104 16.51 15.81 -1.28
N PHE A 105 17.07 16.55 -0.33
CA PHE A 105 16.60 16.61 1.05
C PHE A 105 15.18 17.18 1.13
N PHE A 106 14.90 18.29 0.45
CA PHE A 106 13.55 18.87 0.43
C PHE A 106 12.54 17.94 -0.25
N ALA A 107 12.90 17.27 -1.33
CA ALA A 107 12.02 16.30 -1.97
C ALA A 107 11.78 15.04 -1.12
N PHE A 108 12.78 14.62 -0.34
CA PHE A 108 12.70 13.44 0.51
C PHE A 108 11.99 13.72 1.84
N LYS A 109 12.20 14.90 2.44
CA LYS A 109 11.54 15.30 3.70
C LYS A 109 10.01 15.28 3.55
N ASP A 110 9.50 15.67 2.39
CA ASP A 110 8.05 15.70 2.14
C ASP A 110 7.47 14.28 2.07
N ALA A 111 8.30 13.27 1.82
CA ALA A 111 7.89 11.88 1.69
C ALA A 111 8.01 11.06 2.99
N VAL A 112 8.97 11.37 3.87
CA VAL A 112 9.24 10.60 5.11
C VAL A 112 9.25 11.43 6.39
N GLY A 113 9.16 12.76 6.29
CA GLY A 113 9.27 13.68 7.41
C GLY A 113 10.71 14.15 7.68
N THR A 114 10.82 15.13 8.58
CA THR A 114 12.07 15.84 8.85
C THR A 114 13.13 14.96 9.52
N THR A 115 12.74 14.15 10.51
CA THR A 115 13.69 13.36 11.31
C THR A 115 14.42 12.30 10.49
N PRO A 116 13.74 11.42 9.70
CA PRO A 116 14.45 10.43 8.89
C PRO A 116 15.28 11.07 7.78
N ALA A 117 14.79 12.17 7.18
CA ALA A 117 15.53 12.92 6.18
C ALA A 117 16.82 13.51 6.75
N ALA A 118 16.77 14.09 7.95
CA ALA A 118 17.96 14.66 8.60
C ALA A 118 18.99 13.58 8.91
N VAL A 119 18.57 12.40 9.37
CA VAL A 119 19.48 11.27 9.63
C VAL A 119 20.14 10.78 8.34
N ILE A 120 19.39 10.54 7.27
CA ILE A 120 19.93 10.00 6.01
C ILE A 120 20.88 10.98 5.34
N PHE A 121 20.49 12.26 5.22
CA PHE A 121 21.35 13.27 4.60
C PHE A 121 22.50 13.70 5.52
N GLY A 122 22.31 13.65 6.84
CA GLY A 122 23.37 13.82 7.84
C GLY A 122 24.42 12.72 7.74
N ALA A 123 23.99 11.45 7.68
CA ALA A 123 24.87 10.31 7.43
C ALA A 123 25.56 10.42 6.06
N GLY A 124 24.90 11.02 5.06
CA GLY A 124 25.47 11.31 3.74
C GLY A 124 26.69 12.23 3.73
N PHE A 125 27.02 12.91 4.84
CA PHE A 125 28.30 13.60 4.99
C PHE A 125 29.47 12.65 5.30
N ILE A 126 29.17 11.49 5.91
CA ILE A 126 30.13 10.45 6.28
C ILE A 126 30.23 9.40 5.17
N PHE A 127 29.10 9.02 4.58
CA PHE A 127 29.04 7.98 3.54
C PHE A 127 29.26 8.53 2.12
N PRO A 128 29.84 7.74 1.20
CA PRO A 128 29.93 8.12 -0.20
C PRO A 128 28.56 8.43 -0.81
N LYS A 129 28.50 9.49 -1.64
CA LYS A 129 27.26 9.98 -2.28
C LYS A 129 26.50 8.89 -3.06
N SER A 130 27.23 7.90 -3.61
CA SER A 130 26.66 6.77 -4.34
C SER A 130 25.68 5.96 -3.49
N TYR A 131 25.93 5.78 -2.19
CA TYR A 131 25.03 5.05 -1.30
C TYR A 131 23.73 5.80 -1.07
N VAL A 132 23.82 7.11 -0.82
CA VAL A 132 22.63 7.98 -0.65
C VAL A 132 21.78 7.97 -1.93
N VAL A 133 22.42 8.13 -3.09
CA VAL A 133 21.72 8.09 -4.39
C VAL A 133 21.10 6.72 -4.65
N SER A 134 21.82 5.62 -4.40
CA SER A 134 21.31 4.27 -4.55
C SER A 134 20.14 3.99 -3.61
N PHE A 135 20.21 4.47 -2.37
CA PHE A 135 19.14 4.37 -1.39
C PHE A 135 17.91 5.15 -1.85
N LEU A 136 18.05 6.42 -2.26
CA LEU A 136 16.94 7.24 -2.76
C LEU A 136 16.30 6.60 -3.99
N HIS A 137 17.11 6.11 -4.93
CA HIS A 137 16.60 5.42 -6.11
C HIS A 137 15.80 4.18 -5.72
N SER A 138 16.33 3.35 -4.81
CA SER A 138 15.63 2.17 -4.30
C SER A 138 14.35 2.55 -3.54
N PHE A 139 14.36 3.66 -2.80
CA PHE A 139 13.21 4.19 -2.08
C PHE A 139 12.07 4.56 -3.02
N TYR A 140 12.35 5.39 -4.03
CA TYR A 140 11.33 5.80 -5.00
C TYR A 140 10.88 4.62 -5.89
N ALA A 141 11.78 3.70 -6.23
CA ALA A 141 11.44 2.47 -6.94
C ALA A 141 10.47 1.61 -6.11
N SER A 142 10.76 1.40 -4.82
CA SER A 142 9.89 0.62 -3.92
C SER A 142 8.50 1.23 -3.78
N ARG A 143 8.41 2.56 -3.64
CA ARG A 143 7.10 3.26 -3.59
C ARG A 143 6.32 3.12 -4.89
N THR A 144 7.00 3.14 -6.02
CA THR A 144 6.37 2.96 -7.33
C THR A 144 5.88 1.52 -7.50
N LEU A 145 6.74 0.55 -7.18
CA LEU A 145 6.43 -0.88 -7.23
C LEU A 145 5.19 -1.20 -6.37
N MET A 146 5.16 -0.75 -5.11
CA MET A 146 4.01 -1.01 -4.23
C MET A 146 2.68 -0.46 -4.79
N ARG A 147 2.73 0.72 -5.43
CA ARG A 147 1.54 1.34 -6.03
C ARG A 147 1.04 0.53 -7.22
N GLU A 148 1.95 -0.02 -8.01
CA GLU A 148 1.64 -0.90 -9.14
C GLU A 148 1.06 -2.24 -8.63
N MET A 149 1.68 -2.86 -7.63
CA MET A 149 1.26 -4.16 -7.10
C MET A 149 -0.11 -4.13 -6.40
N LEU A 150 -0.47 -3.01 -5.77
CA LEU A 150 -1.80 -2.84 -5.15
C LEU A 150 -2.86 -2.33 -6.13
N ASP A 151 -2.52 -2.06 -7.39
CA ASP A 151 -3.51 -1.56 -8.36
C ASP A 151 -4.70 -2.53 -8.55
N PRO A 152 -4.53 -3.87 -8.58
CA PRO A 152 -5.64 -4.85 -8.62
C PRO A 152 -6.64 -4.73 -7.47
N TYR A 153 -6.19 -4.33 -6.28
CA TYR A 153 -7.07 -4.06 -5.15
C TYR A 153 -7.83 -2.74 -5.34
N PHE A 154 -7.10 -1.65 -5.67
CA PHE A 154 -7.68 -0.33 -5.87
C PHE A 154 -8.52 -0.18 -7.14
N SER A 155 -8.39 -1.10 -8.10
CA SER A 155 -9.22 -1.12 -9.31
C SER A 155 -10.64 -1.61 -9.02
N ARG A 156 -10.83 -2.38 -7.93
CA ARG A 156 -12.10 -2.95 -7.49
C ARG A 156 -12.77 -2.12 -6.41
N VAL A 157 -12.04 -1.76 -5.36
CA VAL A 157 -12.60 -1.00 -4.24
C VAL A 157 -12.67 0.49 -4.60
N PRO A 158 -13.81 1.18 -4.42
CA PRO A 158 -14.03 2.55 -4.88
C PRO A 158 -13.38 3.61 -4.00
N PHE A 159 -12.04 3.68 -4.04
CA PHE A 159 -11.27 4.74 -3.40
C PHE A 159 -11.21 6.00 -4.28
N THR A 160 -11.45 7.16 -3.68
CA THR A 160 -11.07 8.44 -4.30
C THR A 160 -9.54 8.58 -4.32
N PRO A 161 -8.97 9.40 -5.23
CA PRO A 161 -7.52 9.64 -5.26
C PRO A 161 -6.97 10.15 -3.92
N GLU A 162 -7.75 10.94 -3.21
CA GLU A 162 -7.39 11.49 -1.90
C GLU A 162 -7.40 10.40 -0.81
N GLN A 163 -8.44 9.56 -0.79
CA GLN A 163 -8.50 8.40 0.11
C GLN A 163 -7.35 7.42 -0.15
N ARG A 164 -7.05 7.11 -1.42
CA ARG A 164 -5.92 6.23 -1.78
C ARG A 164 -4.60 6.81 -1.29
N ASN A 165 -4.37 8.12 -1.46
CA ASN A 165 -3.17 8.78 -0.95
C ASN A 165 -3.05 8.72 0.57
N ARG A 166 -4.14 8.97 1.31
CA ARG A 166 -4.18 8.85 2.77
C ARG A 166 -3.92 7.40 3.23
N TRP A 167 -4.54 6.42 2.57
CA TRP A 167 -4.34 5.00 2.83
C TRP A 167 -2.87 4.58 2.70
N PHE A 168 -2.19 5.04 1.63
CA PHE A 168 -0.76 4.78 1.43
C PHE A 168 0.11 5.48 2.47
N ALA A 169 -0.23 6.71 2.85
CA ALA A 169 0.53 7.48 3.84
C ALA A 169 0.48 6.81 5.22
N ASP A 170 -0.69 6.31 5.62
CA ASP A 170 -0.86 5.72 6.94
C ASP A 170 -0.14 4.37 7.12
N ARG A 171 -0.02 3.61 6.01
CA ARG A 171 0.64 2.30 5.93
C ARG A 171 2.06 2.36 5.36
N GLN A 172 2.62 3.55 5.19
CA GLN A 172 3.86 3.75 4.43
C GLN A 172 5.05 2.92 4.92
N GLY A 173 5.18 2.67 6.22
CA GLY A 173 6.31 1.93 6.79
C GLY A 173 6.32 0.46 6.38
N VAL A 174 5.20 -0.24 6.60
CA VAL A 174 5.05 -1.66 6.24
C VAL A 174 5.09 -1.86 4.73
N LEU A 175 4.38 -1.01 3.99
CA LEU A 175 4.35 -1.03 2.53
C LEU A 175 5.74 -0.78 1.93
N PHE A 176 6.49 0.17 2.50
CA PHE A 176 7.86 0.43 2.07
C PHE A 176 8.77 -0.77 2.34
N GLY A 177 8.78 -1.31 3.57
CA GLY A 177 9.61 -2.46 3.92
C GLY A 177 9.33 -3.68 3.04
N PHE A 178 8.06 -3.98 2.81
CA PHE A 178 7.61 -5.05 1.92
C PHE A 178 8.12 -4.83 0.48
N ALA A 179 7.84 -3.68 -0.12
CA ALA A 179 8.22 -3.41 -1.50
C ALA A 179 9.74 -3.23 -1.67
N PHE A 180 10.47 -2.81 -0.63
CA PHE A 180 11.92 -2.66 -0.66
C PHE A 180 12.62 -4.01 -0.85
N ALA A 181 12.17 -5.05 -0.14
CA ALA A 181 12.68 -6.41 -0.34
C ALA A 181 12.50 -6.85 -1.80
N PHE A 182 11.28 -6.75 -2.34
CA PHE A 182 11.02 -7.10 -3.75
C PHE A 182 11.78 -6.22 -4.74
N THR A 183 11.98 -4.93 -4.44
CA THR A 183 12.76 -4.04 -5.31
C THR A 183 14.22 -4.50 -5.44
N ILE A 184 14.83 -4.98 -4.35
CA ILE A 184 16.18 -5.54 -4.40
C ILE A 184 16.20 -6.81 -5.24
N VAL A 185 15.26 -7.73 -5.01
CA VAL A 185 15.25 -9.03 -5.72
C VAL A 185 14.94 -8.84 -7.22
N LEU A 186 13.96 -7.99 -7.56
CA LEU A 186 13.57 -7.71 -8.95
C LEU A 186 14.62 -6.92 -9.73
N LYS A 187 15.57 -6.26 -9.05
CA LYS A 187 16.70 -5.60 -9.69
C LYS A 187 17.68 -6.61 -10.33
N THR A 188 17.65 -7.87 -9.90
CA THR A 188 18.46 -8.94 -10.50
C THR A 188 17.88 -9.35 -11.85
N PRO A 189 18.62 -9.22 -12.96
CA PRO A 189 18.14 -9.60 -14.29
C PRO A 189 17.83 -11.11 -14.37
N PHE A 190 17.03 -11.51 -15.38
CA PHE A 190 16.60 -12.88 -15.68
C PHE A 190 15.59 -13.54 -14.71
N ILE A 191 15.48 -13.07 -13.47
CA ILE A 191 14.53 -13.62 -12.47
C ILE A 191 13.27 -12.73 -12.32
N GLY A 192 13.32 -11.50 -12.85
CA GLY A 192 12.31 -10.47 -12.61
C GLY A 192 10.87 -10.84 -13.00
N VAL A 193 10.65 -11.56 -14.11
CA VAL A 193 9.29 -11.89 -14.57
C VAL A 193 8.63 -12.93 -13.67
N LEU A 194 9.32 -14.01 -13.33
CA LEU A 194 8.80 -15.06 -12.44
C LEU A 194 8.54 -14.50 -11.03
N LEU A 195 9.51 -13.73 -10.51
CA LEU A 195 9.38 -13.13 -9.19
C LEU A 195 8.32 -12.06 -9.11
N TYR A 196 7.94 -11.44 -10.22
CA TYR A 196 6.83 -10.50 -10.22
C TYR A 196 5.51 -11.20 -9.86
N GLY A 197 5.27 -12.42 -10.35
CA GLY A 197 4.12 -13.23 -9.95
C GLY A 197 4.14 -13.57 -8.46
N VAL A 198 5.30 -13.98 -7.92
CA VAL A 198 5.48 -14.23 -6.48
C VAL A 198 5.22 -12.97 -5.66
N ALA A 199 5.74 -11.83 -6.11
CA ALA A 199 5.56 -10.55 -5.46
C ALA A 199 4.07 -10.16 -5.45
N GLN A 200 3.36 -10.39 -6.57
CA GLN A 200 1.93 -10.12 -6.68
C GLN A 200 1.10 -11.01 -5.73
N ALA A 201 1.46 -12.30 -5.62
CA ALA A 201 0.84 -13.23 -4.67
C ALA A 201 1.08 -12.81 -3.21
N ALA A 202 2.31 -12.44 -2.89
CA ALA A 202 2.65 -11.91 -1.57
C ALA A 202 1.91 -10.60 -1.26
N THR A 203 1.61 -9.79 -2.28
CA THR A 203 0.81 -8.56 -2.11
C THR A 203 -0.65 -8.87 -1.81
N ALA A 204 -1.23 -9.90 -2.43
CA ALA A 204 -2.57 -10.37 -2.08
C ALA A 204 -2.63 -10.79 -0.60
N TYR A 205 -1.63 -11.54 -0.12
CA TYR A 205 -1.52 -11.86 1.30
C TYR A 205 -1.35 -10.61 2.17
N LEU A 206 -0.49 -9.67 1.79
CA LEU A 206 -0.29 -8.41 2.52
C LEU A 206 -1.60 -7.63 2.70
N VAL A 207 -2.43 -7.55 1.65
CA VAL A 207 -3.74 -6.88 1.72
C VAL A 207 -4.58 -7.47 2.86
N THR A 208 -4.64 -8.79 2.98
CA THR A 208 -5.39 -9.45 4.08
C THR A 208 -4.89 -9.11 5.48
N LYS A 209 -3.69 -8.52 5.61
CA LYS A 209 -3.09 -8.15 6.91
C LYS A 209 -3.21 -6.67 7.23
N VAL A 210 -3.33 -5.82 6.21
CA VAL A 210 -3.31 -4.36 6.37
C VAL A 210 -4.65 -3.69 6.04
N THR A 211 -5.63 -4.45 5.57
CA THR A 211 -7.01 -3.98 5.33
C THR A 211 -7.99 -4.93 5.96
N ASP A 212 -9.17 -4.43 6.29
CA ASP A 212 -10.30 -5.25 6.71
C ASP A 212 -10.86 -6.02 5.50
N PRO A 213 -11.57 -7.15 5.72
CA PRO A 213 -12.23 -7.88 4.64
C PRO A 213 -13.29 -6.99 3.96
N PRO A 214 -13.36 -6.98 2.61
CA PRO A 214 -14.37 -6.23 1.90
C PRO A 214 -15.77 -6.76 2.21
N PRO A 215 -16.77 -5.89 2.42
CA PRO A 215 -18.15 -6.29 2.67
C PRO A 215 -18.82 -6.81 1.40
N ALA A 216 -20.06 -7.28 1.52
CA ALA A 216 -20.85 -7.66 0.34
C ALA A 216 -21.07 -6.44 -0.58
N PRO A 217 -21.27 -6.64 -1.90
CA PRO A 217 -21.47 -5.52 -2.84
C PRO A 217 -22.62 -4.58 -2.51
N SER A 218 -23.62 -5.03 -1.75
CA SER A 218 -24.74 -4.23 -1.24
C SER A 218 -24.32 -3.20 -0.19
N GLU A 219 -23.25 -3.46 0.54
CA GLU A 219 -22.73 -2.65 1.64
C GLU A 219 -21.39 -1.98 1.29
N LYS A 220 -21.07 -1.93 -0.01
CA LYS A 220 -19.78 -1.38 -0.50
C LYS A 220 -19.64 0.13 -0.29
N GLU A 221 -20.74 0.84 -0.09
CA GLU A 221 -20.75 2.29 0.11
C GLU A 221 -20.12 2.65 1.46
N GLY A 222 -19.20 3.62 1.46
CA GLY A 222 -18.51 4.06 2.68
C GLY A 222 -17.37 3.15 3.16
N PHE A 223 -17.26 1.91 2.69
CA PHE A 223 -16.16 1.00 3.06
C PHE A 223 -14.78 1.61 2.78
N ALA A 224 -14.60 2.28 1.65
CA ALA A 224 -13.32 2.92 1.32
C ALA A 224 -12.88 3.95 2.36
N GLU A 225 -13.82 4.69 2.99
CA GLU A 225 -13.46 5.67 4.02
C GLU A 225 -13.05 4.99 5.33
N THR A 226 -13.69 3.87 5.70
CA THR A 226 -13.30 3.11 6.92
C THR A 226 -11.89 2.57 6.82
N GLN A 227 -11.42 2.27 5.60
CA GLN A 227 -10.10 1.71 5.33
C GLN A 227 -8.98 2.76 5.29
N VAL A 228 -9.29 4.05 5.16
CA VAL A 228 -8.26 5.10 5.04
C VAL A 228 -7.29 5.07 6.21
N THR A 229 -7.81 4.96 7.42
CA THR A 229 -7.02 4.89 8.66
C THR A 229 -6.85 3.44 9.07
N TRP A 230 -5.62 3.03 9.36
CA TRP A 230 -5.28 1.70 9.85
C TRP A 230 -5.55 1.63 11.35
N LYS A 231 -6.76 1.18 11.69
CA LYS A 231 -7.26 1.13 13.07
C LYS A 231 -6.36 0.29 13.99
N ASN A 232 -5.89 -0.86 13.51
CA ASN A 232 -5.19 -1.85 14.34
C ASN A 232 -3.65 -1.77 14.22
N LYS A 233 -3.10 -0.62 13.81
CA LYS A 233 -1.66 -0.44 13.52
C LYS A 233 -0.75 -0.79 14.70
N HIS A 234 -1.09 -0.33 15.89
CA HIS A 234 -0.25 -0.53 17.08
C HIS A 234 -0.29 -1.97 17.59
N GLU A 235 -1.45 -2.62 17.47
CA GLU A 235 -1.63 -4.02 17.85
C GLU A 235 -0.92 -4.95 16.87
N PHE A 236 -0.97 -4.63 15.56
CA PHE A 236 -0.24 -5.35 14.52
C PHE A 236 1.26 -5.42 14.78
N LEU A 237 1.86 -4.30 15.19
CA LEU A 237 3.30 -4.23 15.48
C LEU A 237 3.71 -4.98 16.75
N ARG A 238 2.76 -5.37 17.61
CA ARG A 238 3.01 -6.09 18.87
C ARG A 238 2.70 -7.59 18.78
N LEU A 239 2.01 -8.04 17.74
CA LEU A 239 1.64 -9.43 17.56
C LEU A 239 2.85 -10.31 17.21
N SER A 240 2.86 -11.54 17.74
CA SER A 240 3.77 -12.57 17.28
C SER A 240 3.45 -12.97 15.84
N LEU A 241 4.46 -13.44 15.10
CA LEU A 241 4.30 -13.82 13.69
C LEU A 241 3.24 -14.90 13.47
N ASP A 242 3.00 -15.73 14.49
CA ASP A 242 2.00 -16.81 14.45
C ASP A 242 0.56 -16.30 14.59
N ASN A 243 0.37 -15.09 15.14
CA ASN A 243 -0.95 -14.54 15.51
C ASN A 243 -1.38 -13.33 14.68
N ILE A 244 -0.71 -13.05 13.55
CA ILE A 244 -0.95 -11.86 12.73
C ILE A 244 -2.41 -11.80 12.19
N ASP A 245 -3.11 -12.94 12.09
CA ASP A 245 -4.51 -13.02 11.64
C ASP A 245 -5.55 -12.58 12.68
N GLN A 246 -5.18 -12.44 13.96
CA GLN A 246 -6.14 -12.23 15.04
C GLN A 246 -6.90 -10.90 14.97
N LEU A 247 -6.30 -9.88 14.34
CA LEU A 247 -6.88 -8.53 14.28
C LEU A 247 -8.08 -8.39 13.35
N ASN A 248 -8.32 -9.39 12.50
CA ASN A 248 -9.42 -9.39 11.55
C ASN A 248 -10.53 -10.40 11.95
N LYS A 249 -10.41 -11.02 13.13
CA LYS A 249 -11.49 -11.86 13.68
C LYS A 249 -12.73 -10.98 13.94
N ALA A 250 -13.92 -11.54 13.73
CA ALA A 250 -15.16 -10.86 14.09
C ALA A 250 -15.11 -10.48 15.57
N PRO A 251 -15.61 -9.29 15.98
CA PRO A 251 -15.73 -8.97 17.40
C PRO A 251 -16.55 -10.07 18.07
N GLU A 252 -16.04 -10.66 19.14
CA GLU A 252 -16.85 -11.50 20.03
C GLU A 252 -18.03 -10.63 20.49
N GLU A 253 -19.23 -10.93 20.02
CA GLU A 253 -20.42 -10.49 20.72
C GLU A 253 -20.28 -11.03 22.14
N GLU A 254 -20.14 -10.15 23.14
CA GLU A 254 -20.22 -10.51 24.55
C GLU A 254 -21.52 -11.27 24.75
N LYS A 255 -21.45 -12.61 24.76
CA LYS A 255 -22.59 -13.45 25.16
C LYS A 255 -23.00 -12.96 26.55
N PRO A 256 -24.27 -12.53 26.76
CA PRO A 256 -24.72 -12.14 28.07
C PRO A 256 -24.45 -13.32 29.01
N LYS A 257 -23.68 -13.08 30.08
CA LYS A 257 -23.45 -14.09 31.13
C LYS A 257 -24.82 -14.64 31.54
N ALA A 258 -25.06 -15.92 31.27
CA ALA A 258 -26.26 -16.58 31.72
C ALA A 258 -26.37 -16.40 33.25
N PRO A 259 -27.55 -16.04 33.79
CA PRO A 259 -27.70 -15.85 35.22
C PRO A 259 -27.35 -17.15 35.94
N GLU A 260 -26.41 -17.08 36.89
CA GLU A 260 -26.09 -18.17 37.80
C GLU A 260 -27.37 -18.60 38.52
N VAL A 261 -27.88 -19.78 38.18
CA VAL A 261 -28.99 -20.39 38.90
C VAL A 261 -28.42 -20.88 40.23
N PRO A 262 -28.89 -20.38 41.39
CA PRO A 262 -28.39 -20.83 42.68
C PRO A 262 -28.73 -22.32 42.86
N GLY A 263 -27.71 -23.16 42.99
CA GLY A 263 -27.88 -24.58 43.27
C GLY A 263 -28.63 -24.78 44.59
N ARG A 264 -29.73 -25.54 44.55
CA ARG A 264 -30.47 -25.98 45.74
C ARG A 264 -29.51 -26.74 46.66
N LYS A 265 -29.30 -26.21 47.87
CA LYS A 265 -28.77 -26.99 48.99
C LYS A 265 -29.89 -27.92 49.46
N PHE A 266 -29.63 -29.22 49.45
CA PHE A 266 -30.44 -30.20 50.16
C PHE A 266 -29.91 -30.23 51.59
N GLU A 267 -30.79 -29.93 52.55
CA GLU A 267 -30.62 -30.26 53.97
C GLU A 267 -30.98 -31.73 54.23
#